data_AF-V4UCG7-F1
#
_entry.id   AF-V4UCG7-F1
#
_cell.length_a   1.000
_cell.length_b   1.000
_cell.length_c   1.000
_cell.angle_alpha   90.00
_cell.angle_beta   90.00
_cell.angle_gamma   90.00
#
_symmetry.space_group_name_H-M   'P 1'
#
loop_
_entity.id
_entity.type
_entity.pdbx_description
1 polymer ?
#
loop_
_entity_poly.entity_id
_entity_poly.type
_entity_poly.pdbx_seq_one_letter_code
_entity_poly.pdbx_strand_id
1 'polypeptide(L)'
;MDEHLPRFQHENLEHNKKLFKRVNEIPVKKRCTPSHLALAWVHYQGNDVSPIPGTTKIENLNQNIKALSLKLTPEEIAELESIASADAVRSHRYGGVTPTYEDSDTPPLSSWKLS
;
A
#
# COMPACT_ATOMS: atom_id res chain seq x y z
N MET A 1 -2.00 -4.70 -19.31
CA MET A 1 -1.86 -4.81 -17.84
C MET A 1 -0.38 -4.70 -17.54
N ASP A 2 0.00 -3.87 -16.59
CA ASP A 2 1.40 -3.59 -16.24
C ASP A 2 2.12 -4.87 -15.80
N GLU A 3 3.06 -5.36 -16.63
CA GLU A 3 3.83 -6.59 -16.39
C GLU A 3 4.71 -6.48 -15.13
N HIS A 4 5.00 -5.26 -14.68
CA HIS A 4 5.83 -4.99 -13.52
C HIS A 4 5.10 -5.17 -12.17
N LEU A 5 3.77 -5.36 -12.20
CA LEU A 5 2.92 -5.48 -11.03
C LEU A 5 2.22 -6.87 -10.97
N PRO A 6 2.96 -7.95 -10.67
CA PRO A 6 2.46 -9.30 -10.86
C PRO A 6 1.35 -9.70 -9.87
N ARG A 7 1.20 -8.99 -8.75
CA ARG A 7 0.04 -9.10 -7.83
C ARG A 7 -1.30 -8.64 -8.41
N PHE A 8 -1.26 -7.82 -9.46
CA PHE A 8 -2.44 -7.22 -10.09
C PHE A 8 -2.80 -7.87 -11.44
N GLN A 9 -2.09 -8.92 -11.83
CA GLN A 9 -2.43 -9.76 -12.97
C GLN A 9 -3.71 -10.57 -12.67
N HIS A 10 -4.54 -10.81 -13.68
CA HIS A 10 -5.94 -11.27 -13.52
C HIS A 10 -6.15 -12.34 -12.44
N GLU A 11 -5.46 -13.48 -12.52
CA GLU A 11 -5.66 -14.59 -11.57
C GLU A 11 -5.17 -14.25 -10.13
N ASN A 12 -4.04 -13.55 -10.03
CA ASN A 12 -3.50 -13.11 -8.74
C ASN A 12 -4.38 -12.03 -8.12
N LEU A 13 -4.92 -11.13 -8.94
CA LEU A 13 -5.82 -10.07 -8.52
C LEU A 13 -7.12 -10.65 -7.93
N GLU A 14 -7.75 -11.61 -8.61
CA GLU A 14 -8.98 -12.25 -8.11
C GLU A 14 -8.76 -12.98 -6.78
N HIS A 15 -7.60 -13.61 -6.59
CA HIS A 15 -7.21 -14.19 -5.30
C HIS A 15 -6.99 -13.11 -4.22
N ASN A 16 -6.13 -12.13 -4.53
CA ASN A 16 -5.75 -11.06 -3.60
C ASN A 16 -6.95 -10.17 -3.21
N LYS A 17 -7.95 -10.02 -4.09
CA LYS A 17 -9.23 -9.35 -3.80
C LYS A 17 -9.99 -10.03 -2.66
N LYS A 18 -9.91 -11.36 -2.51
CA LYS A 18 -10.58 -12.07 -1.40
C LYS A 18 -9.93 -11.70 -0.06
N LEU A 19 -8.62 -11.59 -0.02
CA LEU A 19 -7.87 -11.12 1.16
C LEU A 19 -8.23 -9.67 1.47
N PHE A 20 -8.20 -8.82 0.45
CA PHE A 20 -8.58 -7.42 0.59
C PHE A 20 -10.01 -7.27 1.13
N LYS A 21 -10.97 -8.08 0.66
CA LYS A 21 -12.34 -8.06 1.17
C LYS A 21 -12.39 -8.35 2.68
N ARG A 22 -11.65 -9.36 3.15
CA ARG A 22 -11.57 -9.66 4.59
C ARG A 22 -10.97 -8.51 5.38
N VAL A 23 -9.90 -7.89 4.89
CA VAL A 23 -9.32 -6.69 5.53
C VAL A 23 -10.34 -5.55 5.60
N ASN A 24 -11.21 -5.39 4.59
CA ASN A 24 -12.24 -4.34 4.58
C ASN A 24 -13.41 -4.57 5.54
N GLU A 25 -13.58 -5.76 6.11
CA GLU A 25 -14.66 -6.03 7.07
C GLU A 25 -14.37 -5.41 8.46
N ILE A 26 -13.09 -5.30 8.83
CA ILE A 26 -12.63 -4.69 10.09
C ILE A 26 -12.89 -3.16 10.15
N PRO A 27 -12.47 -2.34 9.16
CA PRO A 27 -12.62 -0.89 9.23
C PRO A 27 -14.08 -0.44 9.13
N VAL A 28 -14.95 -1.22 8.49
CA VAL A 28 -16.41 -0.95 8.46
C VAL A 28 -17.00 -0.93 9.86
N LYS A 29 -16.62 -1.89 10.72
CA LYS A 29 -17.06 -1.95 12.11
C LYS A 29 -16.59 -0.74 12.92
N LYS A 30 -15.40 -0.23 12.60
CA LYS A 30 -14.76 0.91 13.31
C LYS A 30 -15.00 2.28 12.64
N ARG A 31 -15.78 2.33 11.56
CA ARG A 31 -16.05 3.54 10.75
C ARG A 31 -14.77 4.26 10.31
N CYS A 32 -13.74 3.50 9.93
CA CYS A 32 -12.49 4.04 9.40
C CYS A 32 -12.26 3.60 7.95
N THR A 33 -11.23 4.16 7.32
CA THR A 33 -10.82 3.74 5.97
C THR A 33 -9.83 2.58 6.08
N PRO A 34 -9.70 1.74 5.03
CA PRO A 34 -8.68 0.69 4.99
C PRO A 34 -7.26 1.25 5.16
N SER A 35 -7.01 2.45 4.63
CA SER A 35 -5.74 3.16 4.79
C SER A 35 -5.46 3.52 6.25
N HIS A 36 -6.47 3.95 7.01
CA HIS A 36 -6.31 4.18 8.46
C HIS A 36 -5.98 2.89 9.21
N LEU A 37 -6.69 1.80 8.88
CA LEU A 37 -6.45 0.51 9.51
C LEU A 37 -5.03 0.01 9.25
N ALA A 38 -4.56 0.09 8.01
CA ALA A 38 -3.21 -0.31 7.64
C ALA A 38 -2.15 0.50 8.40
N LEU A 39 -2.30 1.83 8.46
CA LEU A 39 -1.34 2.68 9.15
C LEU A 39 -1.34 2.43 10.67
N ALA A 40 -2.53 2.28 11.27
CA ALA A 40 -2.65 1.91 12.68
C ALA A 40 -1.99 0.55 12.97
N TRP A 41 -2.25 -0.47 12.16
CA TRP A 41 -1.65 -1.79 12.33
C TRP A 41 -0.12 -1.76 12.29
N VAL A 42 0.48 -0.96 11.40
CA VAL A 42 1.95 -0.79 11.38
C VAL A 42 2.46 -0.17 12.67
N HIS A 43 1.77 0.83 13.24
CA HIS A 43 2.13 1.39 14.55
C HIS A 43 2.05 0.36 15.68
N TYR A 44 1.15 -0.61 15.59
CA TYR A 44 0.98 -1.66 16.60
C TYR A 44 2.07 -2.75 16.57
N GLN A 45 2.94 -2.77 15.55
CA GLN A 45 4.02 -3.77 15.43
C GLN A 45 5.13 -3.59 16.48
N GLY A 46 5.28 -2.40 17.07
CA GLY A 46 6.29 -2.15 18.10
C GLY A 46 6.36 -0.69 18.53
N ASN A 47 6.84 -0.45 19.76
CA ASN A 47 7.04 0.90 20.28
C ASN A 47 8.21 1.64 19.60
N ASP A 48 9.03 0.92 18.85
CA ASP A 48 10.16 1.39 18.05
C ASP A 48 9.80 1.55 16.56
N VAL A 49 8.54 1.32 16.17
CA VAL A 49 8.07 1.42 14.79
C VAL A 49 7.41 2.78 14.54
N SER A 50 8.01 3.56 13.64
CA SER A 50 7.47 4.84 13.19
C SER A 50 7.25 4.81 11.67
N PRO A 51 6.02 4.57 11.17
CA PRO A 51 5.73 4.62 9.75
C PRO A 51 5.87 6.05 9.21
N ILE A 52 6.43 6.15 8.00
CA ILE A 52 6.67 7.40 7.28
C ILE A 52 5.78 7.50 6.02
N PRO A 53 4.45 7.64 6.17
CA PRO A 53 3.54 7.64 5.02
C PRO A 53 3.70 8.91 4.20
N GLY A 54 4.18 8.76 2.96
CA GLY A 54 4.26 9.84 1.98
C GLY A 54 2.90 10.20 1.38
N THR A 55 2.70 11.48 1.07
CA THR A 55 1.51 11.97 0.36
C THR A 55 1.79 13.27 -0.40
N THR A 56 1.08 13.50 -1.50
CA THR A 56 1.10 14.77 -2.26
C THR A 56 -0.11 15.67 -1.94
N LYS A 57 -1.06 15.20 -1.13
CA LYS A 57 -2.32 15.90 -0.80
C LYS A 57 -2.45 16.13 0.69
N ILE A 58 -2.88 17.33 1.08
CA ILE A 58 -3.12 17.71 2.49
C ILE A 58 -4.23 16.87 3.11
N GLU A 59 -5.29 16.56 2.37
CA GLU A 59 -6.38 15.72 2.89
C GLU A 59 -5.86 14.36 3.37
N ASN A 60 -5.00 13.71 2.58
CA ASN A 60 -4.38 12.45 2.95
C ASN A 60 -3.46 12.58 4.18
N LEU A 61 -2.77 13.72 4.35
CA LEU A 61 -2.00 13.99 5.56
C LEU A 61 -2.91 14.00 6.80
N ASN A 62 -4.05 14.69 6.72
CA ASN A 62 -5.04 14.71 7.81
C ASN A 62 -5.58 13.32 8.11
N GLN A 63 -5.82 12.49 7.09
CA GLN A 63 -6.23 11.11 7.26
C GLN A 63 -5.13 10.24 7.91
N ASN A 64 -3.87 10.39 7.50
CA ASN A 64 -2.74 9.69 8.13
C ASN A 64 -2.61 10.03 9.62
N ILE A 65 -2.80 11.30 10.00
CA ILE A 65 -2.80 11.73 11.40
C ILE A 65 -3.95 11.08 12.18
N LYS A 66 -5.17 11.03 11.61
CA LYS A 66 -6.33 10.41 12.24
C LYS A 66 -6.15 8.91 12.51
N ALA A 67 -5.33 8.22 11.71
CA ALA A 67 -5.03 6.81 11.91
C ALA A 67 -4.35 6.53 13.26
N LEU A 68 -3.59 7.49 13.80
CA LEU A 68 -2.91 7.37 15.10
C LEU A 68 -3.89 7.21 16.28
N SER A 69 -5.10 7.72 16.13
CA SER A 69 -6.14 7.64 17.16
C SER A 69 -6.88 6.31 17.14
N LEU A 70 -6.65 5.46 16.13
CA LEU A 70 -7.37 4.21 15.96
C LEU A 70 -6.79 3.14 16.89
N LYS A 71 -7.62 2.65 17.81
CA LYS A 71 -7.24 1.56 18.71
C LYS A 71 -7.64 0.20 18.14
N LEU A 72 -6.67 -0.68 17.95
CA LEU A 72 -6.90 -2.08 17.56
C LEU A 72 -6.93 -2.97 18.80
N THR A 73 -7.88 -3.91 18.84
CA THR A 73 -7.91 -4.94 19.89
C THR A 73 -6.93 -6.07 19.54
N PRO A 74 -6.45 -6.84 20.53
CA PRO A 74 -5.58 -7.98 20.26
C PRO A 74 -6.16 -8.98 19.27
N GLU A 75 -7.48 -9.18 19.28
CA GLU A 75 -8.20 -10.08 18.37
C GLU A 75 -8.16 -9.56 16.92
N GLU A 76 -8.34 -8.26 16.72
CA GLU A 76 -8.26 -7.63 15.40
C GLU A 76 -6.83 -7.65 14.85
N ILE A 77 -5.83 -7.46 15.72
CA ILE A 77 -4.42 -7.58 15.34
C ILE A 77 -4.16 -9.02 14.90
N ALA A 78 -4.56 -10.02 15.69
CA ALA A 78 -4.39 -11.43 15.33
C ALA A 78 -5.13 -11.80 14.03
N GLU A 79 -6.32 -11.24 13.79
CA GLU A 79 -7.04 -11.41 12.53
C GLU A 79 -6.28 -10.81 11.34
N LEU A 80 -5.73 -9.60 11.51
CA LEU A 80 -4.91 -8.94 10.48
C LEU A 80 -3.63 -9.72 10.16
N GLU A 81 -2.92 -10.21 11.18
CA GLU A 81 -1.74 -11.07 11.00
C GLU A 81 -2.09 -12.35 10.23
N SER A 82 -3.22 -12.98 10.57
CA SER A 82 -3.68 -14.18 9.88
C SER A 82 -3.98 -13.92 8.40
N ILE A 83 -4.56 -12.76 8.06
CA ILE A 83 -4.87 -12.38 6.68
C ILE A 83 -3.60 -11.96 5.91
N ALA A 84 -2.68 -11.27 6.58
CA ALA A 84 -1.47 -10.67 5.99
C ALA A 84 -0.26 -11.62 5.94
N SER A 85 -0.43 -12.90 6.33
CA SER A 85 0.63 -13.91 6.25
C SER A 85 1.33 -13.88 4.88
N ALA A 86 2.67 -14.02 4.90
CA ALA A 86 3.51 -13.90 3.72
C ALA A 86 3.09 -14.86 2.58
N ASP A 87 2.56 -16.03 2.94
CA ASP A 87 2.11 -17.06 1.99
C ASP A 87 0.68 -16.82 1.47
N ALA A 88 -0.07 -15.89 2.06
CA ALA A 88 -1.45 -15.63 1.67
C ALA A 88 -1.54 -14.86 0.35
N VAL A 89 -0.65 -13.89 0.12
CA VAL A 89 -0.69 -13.00 -1.05
C VAL A 89 -0.03 -13.69 -2.25
N ARG A 90 -0.78 -13.86 -3.35
CA ARG A 90 -0.23 -14.46 -4.57
C ARG A 90 0.70 -13.50 -5.30
N SER A 91 1.86 -14.03 -5.67
CA SER A 91 2.92 -13.38 -6.45
C SER A 91 3.75 -12.32 -5.71
N HIS A 92 4.91 -12.03 -6.29
CA HIS A 92 5.89 -11.08 -5.77
C HIS A 92 5.36 -9.64 -5.78
N ARG A 93 5.89 -8.79 -4.90
CA ARG A 93 5.48 -7.38 -4.85
C ARG A 93 5.85 -6.61 -6.13
N TYR A 94 7.02 -6.92 -6.66
CA TYR A 94 7.56 -6.37 -7.88
C TYR A 94 7.82 -7.50 -8.86
N GLY A 95 7.63 -7.23 -10.15
CA GLY A 95 8.05 -8.13 -11.22
C GLY A 95 9.56 -8.15 -11.39
N GLY A 96 10.00 -8.55 -12.58
CA GLY A 96 11.41 -8.44 -12.97
C GLY A 96 11.88 -6.98 -13.03
N VAL A 97 13.18 -6.80 -13.26
CA VAL A 97 13.80 -5.47 -13.41
C VAL A 97 13.14 -4.73 -14.57
N THR A 98 12.58 -3.55 -14.31
CA THR A 98 12.12 -2.64 -15.36
C THR A 98 13.34 -2.03 -16.04
N PRO A 99 13.51 -2.17 -17.37
CA PRO A 99 14.63 -1.57 -18.09
C PRO A 99 14.55 -0.04 -18.00
N THR A 100 15.54 0.59 -17.37
CA THR A 100 15.56 2.04 -17.14
C THR A 100 15.95 2.86 -18.38
N TYR A 101 16.45 2.19 -19.43
CA TYR A 101 16.95 2.86 -20.63
C TYR A 101 15.85 3.18 -21.65
N GLU A 102 14.66 2.58 -21.54
CA GLU A 102 13.58 2.75 -22.53
C GLU A 102 13.05 4.19 -22.59
N ASP A 103 13.02 4.88 -21.45
CA ASP A 103 12.59 6.28 -21.34
C ASP A 103 13.77 7.25 -21.08
N SER A 104 15.01 6.81 -21.32
CA SER A 104 16.22 7.63 -21.11
C SER A 104 16.49 8.58 -22.28
N ASP A 105 15.45 9.25 -22.78
CA ASP A 105 15.57 10.22 -23.86
C ASP A 105 16.20 11.54 -23.36
N THR A 106 17.05 12.13 -24.20
CA THR A 106 17.64 13.44 -23.96
C THR A 106 16.93 14.49 -24.80
N PRO A 107 16.45 15.62 -24.22
CA PRO A 107 15.82 16.68 -24.99
C PRO A 107 16.72 17.17 -26.13
N PRO A 108 16.20 17.30 -27.38
CA PRO A 108 17.01 17.70 -28.53
C PRO A 108 17.53 19.12 -28.34
N LEU A 109 18.73 19.42 -28.88
CA LEU A 109 19.35 20.76 -28.75
C LEU A 109 18.41 21.91 -29.19
N SER A 110 17.50 21.66 -30.14
CA SER A 110 16.51 22.62 -30.61
C SER A 110 15.46 23.03 -29.56
N SER A 111 15.27 22.25 -28.48
CA SER A 111 14.33 22.57 -27.40
C SER A 111 14.94 23.44 -26.30
N TRP A 112 16.23 23.76 -26.38
CA TRP A 112 16.94 24.52 -25.37
C TRP A 112 16.72 26.02 -25.61
N LYS A 113 16.08 26.72 -24.67
CA LYS A 113 15.98 28.18 -24.71
C LYS A 113 17.21 28.78 -24.02
N LEU A 114 17.99 29.58 -24.76
CA LEU A 114 19.01 30.44 -24.17
C LEU A 114 18.30 31.55 -23.39
N SER A 115 18.48 31.55 -22.06
CA SER A 115 18.06 32.61 -21.15
C SER A 115 19.03 33.79 -21.18
#